data_AF-A0A0S3EXF4-F1
#
_entry.id   AF-A0A0S3EXF4-F1
#
_cell.length_a   1.000
_cell.length_b   1.000
_cell.length_c   1.000
_cell.angle_alpha   90.00
_cell.angle_beta   90.00
_cell.angle_gamma   90.00
#
_symmetry.space_group_name_H-M   'P 1'
#
loop_
_entity.id
_entity.type
_entity.pdbx_description
1 polymer ?
#
loop_
_entity_poly.entity_id
_entity_poly.type
_entity_poly.pdbx_seq_one_letter_code
_entity_poly.pdbx_strand_id
1 'polypeptide(L)'
;MSDPLFEGDDDGNTPLEAEEREQLIPSYITTRNELNEAELANIADAVRWVGRRKRKVLDQGFLNELHKQMYGDVWKWAGTYRTTARNIGIDAYRIPVEYYQAIDDANYWAEHETFPPDEIAVRFSHRVVAIHPYPNGNGRFSRMIGDLLAVELGQPRFTWGQINLVDPSATRKEYIAALKVADAGDYGPLLAFARS
;
A
#
# COMPACT_ATOMS: atom_id res chain seq x y z
N MET A 1 -19.47 -16.87 17.01
CA MET A 1 -18.11 -17.16 17.47
C MET A 1 -17.18 -16.34 16.62
N SER A 2 -16.21 -15.67 17.23
CA SER A 2 -15.21 -14.92 16.49
C SER A 2 -14.25 -15.89 15.80
N ASP A 3 -13.84 -15.55 14.58
CA ASP A 3 -13.03 -16.41 13.72
C ASP A 3 -11.54 -16.12 14.00
N PRO A 4 -10.78 -17.06 14.59
CA PRO A 4 -9.38 -16.85 14.97
C PRO A 4 -8.45 -16.51 13.80
N LEU A 5 -8.90 -16.73 12.55
CA LEU A 5 -8.21 -16.28 11.35
C LEU A 5 -8.26 -14.75 11.17
N PHE A 6 -9.34 -14.13 11.63
CA PHE A 6 -9.59 -12.69 11.55
C PHE A 6 -9.52 -12.00 12.92
N GLU A 7 -9.30 -12.76 14.00
CA GLU A 7 -8.94 -12.24 15.31
C GLU A 7 -7.43 -11.94 15.36
N GLY A 8 -7.11 -10.76 15.87
CA GLY A 8 -5.74 -10.28 16.01
C GLY A 8 -5.60 -8.87 15.45
N ASP A 9 -5.38 -7.93 16.37
CA ASP A 9 -4.86 -6.59 16.11
C ASP A 9 -3.40 -6.70 15.66
N ASP A 10 -3.19 -7.20 14.45
CA ASP A 10 -2.09 -6.65 13.68
C ASP A 10 -2.64 -5.34 13.14
N ASP A 11 -2.47 -4.24 13.88
CA ASP A 11 -3.06 -2.93 13.60
C ASP A 11 -2.85 -2.49 12.12
N GLY A 12 -1.91 -3.10 11.38
CA GLY A 12 -1.68 -2.88 9.94
C GLY A 12 -2.71 -3.48 8.98
N ASN A 13 -3.62 -4.35 9.44
CA ASN A 13 -4.65 -4.99 8.62
C ASN A 13 -5.99 -4.28 8.74
N THR A 14 -6.63 -4.03 7.60
CA THR A 14 -8.00 -3.47 7.60
C THR A 14 -9.00 -4.60 7.89
N PRO A 15 -9.95 -4.42 8.83
CA PRO A 15 -11.03 -5.37 9.02
C PRO A 15 -11.78 -5.61 7.70
N LEU A 16 -11.96 -6.88 7.35
CA LEU A 16 -12.68 -7.31 6.15
C LEU A 16 -14.16 -7.56 6.48
N GLU A 17 -15.05 -7.24 5.53
CA GLU A 17 -16.45 -7.67 5.56
C GLU A 17 -16.56 -9.18 5.33
N ALA A 18 -17.71 -9.76 5.69
CA ALA A 18 -17.93 -11.20 5.55
C ALA A 18 -17.70 -11.69 4.11
N GLU A 19 -18.21 -10.95 3.12
CA GLU A 19 -18.10 -11.29 1.70
C GLU A 19 -16.66 -11.21 1.18
N GLU A 20 -15.80 -10.42 1.80
CA GLU A 20 -14.38 -10.33 1.45
C GLU A 20 -13.57 -11.44 2.14
N ARG A 21 -13.99 -11.88 3.33
CA ARG A 21 -13.39 -13.04 4.01
C ARG A 21 -13.65 -14.34 3.24
N GLU A 22 -14.84 -14.49 2.67
CA GLU A 22 -15.22 -15.64 1.82
C GLU A 22 -14.40 -15.73 0.52
N GLN A 23 -13.66 -14.66 0.18
CA GLN A 23 -12.80 -14.61 -1.00
C GLN A 23 -11.37 -15.11 -0.76
N LEU A 24 -11.08 -15.64 0.43
CA LEU A 24 -9.85 -16.37 0.69
C LEU A 24 -9.74 -17.58 -0.26
N ILE A 25 -8.59 -17.71 -0.92
CA ILE A 25 -8.34 -18.78 -1.91
C ILE A 25 -7.84 -20.05 -1.21
N PRO A 26 -6.78 -20.00 -0.37
CA PRO A 26 -6.17 -21.23 0.12
C PRO A 26 -6.96 -21.81 1.29
N SER A 27 -7.57 -22.98 1.08
CA SER A 27 -8.41 -23.65 2.09
C SER A 27 -7.62 -24.19 3.29
N TYR A 28 -6.29 -24.20 3.23
CA TYR A 28 -5.43 -24.68 4.31
C TYR A 28 -5.14 -23.60 5.37
N ILE A 29 -5.44 -22.32 5.08
CA ILE A 29 -5.21 -21.22 6.00
C ILE A 29 -6.30 -21.21 7.05
N THR A 30 -5.93 -21.46 8.30
CA THR A 30 -6.85 -21.54 9.45
C THR A 30 -6.47 -20.58 10.58
N THR A 31 -5.26 -20.02 10.53
CA THR A 31 -4.75 -19.08 11.54
C THR A 31 -4.27 -17.78 10.91
N ARG A 32 -4.27 -16.71 11.70
CA ARG A 32 -3.74 -15.40 11.29
C ARG A 32 -2.27 -15.44 10.85
N ASN A 33 -1.46 -16.28 11.49
CA ASN A 33 -0.05 -16.43 11.13
C ASN A 33 0.12 -17.07 9.75
N GLU A 34 -0.62 -18.14 9.44
CA GLU A 34 -0.60 -18.77 8.11
C GLU A 34 -1.04 -17.80 7.01
N LEU A 35 -2.05 -16.96 7.31
CA LEU A 35 -2.48 -15.91 6.40
C LEU A 35 -1.36 -14.90 6.14
N ASN A 36 -0.72 -14.40 7.20
CA ASN A 36 0.37 -13.44 7.10
C ASN A 36 1.56 -14.03 6.31
N GLU A 37 1.91 -15.30 6.54
CA GLU A 37 2.97 -15.99 5.80
C GLU A 37 2.66 -16.12 4.31
N ALA A 38 1.43 -16.53 3.96
CA ALA A 38 0.99 -16.64 2.57
C ALA A 38 1.00 -15.29 1.85
N GLU A 39 0.52 -14.22 2.50
CA GLU A 39 0.58 -12.87 1.94
C GLU A 39 2.01 -12.38 1.76
N LEU A 40 2.90 -12.61 2.73
CA LEU A 40 4.31 -12.24 2.62
C LEU A 40 5.03 -12.99 1.48
N ALA A 41 4.71 -14.26 1.25
CA ALA A 41 5.23 -15.03 0.13
C ALA A 41 4.82 -14.41 -1.22
N ASN A 42 3.54 -14.06 -1.39
CA ASN A 42 3.04 -13.38 -2.58
C ASN A 42 3.70 -12.00 -2.79
N ILE A 43 3.87 -11.22 -1.72
CA ILE A 43 4.58 -9.93 -1.81
C ILE A 43 6.03 -10.12 -2.26
N ALA A 44 6.72 -11.16 -1.78
CA ALA A 44 8.07 -11.48 -2.25
C ALA A 44 8.09 -11.85 -3.74
N ASP A 45 7.07 -12.57 -4.23
CA ASP A 45 6.89 -12.85 -5.66
C ASP A 45 6.60 -11.59 -6.47
N ALA A 46 5.76 -10.68 -5.97
CA ALA A 46 5.51 -9.39 -6.60
C ALA A 46 6.81 -8.57 -6.74
N VAL A 47 7.66 -8.52 -5.70
CA VAL A 47 8.97 -7.85 -5.77
C VAL A 47 9.85 -8.46 -6.86
N ARG A 48 9.89 -9.80 -6.98
CA ARG A 48 10.59 -10.49 -8.07
C ARG A 48 10.01 -10.15 -9.44
N TRP A 49 8.68 -10.10 -9.56
CA TRP A 49 7.97 -9.78 -10.79
C TRP A 49 8.29 -8.35 -11.27
N VAL A 50 8.24 -7.37 -10.38
CA VAL A 50 8.55 -5.96 -10.71
C VAL A 50 10.02 -5.79 -11.11
N GLY A 51 10.94 -6.52 -10.48
CA GLY A 51 12.38 -6.43 -10.75
C GLY A 51 12.80 -6.84 -12.17
N ARG A 52 11.98 -7.62 -12.88
CA ARG A 52 12.31 -8.21 -14.19
C ARG A 52 11.88 -7.35 -15.39
N ARG A 53 11.24 -6.20 -15.18
CA ARG A 53 10.59 -5.42 -16.25
C ARG A 53 10.82 -3.92 -16.11
N LYS A 54 10.86 -3.21 -17.24
CA LYS A 54 10.57 -1.77 -17.27
C LYS A 54 9.10 -1.57 -16.94
N ARG A 55 8.81 -0.52 -16.19
CA ARG A 55 7.48 -0.21 -15.66
C ARG A 55 7.19 1.27 -15.86
N LYS A 56 5.91 1.61 -15.81
CA LYS A 56 5.41 2.95 -15.63
C LYS A 56 4.62 2.89 -14.34
N VAL A 57 5.19 3.36 -13.24
CA VAL A 57 4.55 3.20 -11.92
C VAL A 57 3.24 3.99 -11.86
N LEU A 58 3.18 5.13 -12.54
CA LEU A 58 2.02 6.02 -12.61
C LEU A 58 1.04 5.60 -13.72
N ASP A 59 0.71 4.31 -13.76
CA ASP A 59 -0.28 3.72 -14.65
C ASP A 59 -1.29 2.90 -13.84
N GLN A 60 -2.58 3.16 -14.02
CA GLN A 60 -3.64 2.50 -13.25
C GLN A 60 -3.65 0.98 -13.46
N GLY A 61 -3.40 0.51 -14.69
CA GLY A 61 -3.34 -0.91 -15.00
C GLY A 61 -2.18 -1.60 -14.29
N PHE A 62 -1.00 -0.96 -14.30
CA PHE A 62 0.17 -1.43 -13.56
C PHE A 62 -0.09 -1.49 -12.05
N LEU A 63 -0.73 -0.48 -11.47
CA LEU A 63 -1.02 -0.42 -10.04
C LEU A 63 -1.98 -1.53 -9.60
N ASN A 64 -3.05 -1.76 -10.36
CA ASN A 64 -4.01 -2.83 -10.10
C ASN A 64 -3.34 -4.20 -10.27
N GLU A 65 -2.52 -4.38 -11.31
CA GLU A 65 -1.78 -5.62 -11.53
C GLU A 65 -0.73 -5.86 -10.44
N LEU A 66 -0.03 -4.82 -9.98
CA LEU A 66 0.92 -4.94 -8.88
C LEU A 66 0.23 -5.40 -7.60
N HIS A 67 -0.91 -4.80 -7.25
CA HIS A 67 -1.69 -5.26 -6.11
C HIS A 67 -2.14 -6.72 -6.30
N LYS A 68 -2.55 -7.10 -7.51
CA LYS A 68 -2.89 -8.49 -7.83
C LYS A 68 -1.70 -9.42 -7.63
N GLN A 69 -0.49 -9.05 -8.05
CA GLN A 69 0.71 -9.85 -7.82
C GLN A 69 1.06 -9.96 -6.32
N MET A 70 0.73 -8.94 -5.52
CA MET A 70 0.99 -8.93 -4.07
C MET A 70 0.04 -9.82 -3.25
N TYR A 71 -1.15 -10.14 -3.75
CA TYR A 71 -2.19 -10.81 -2.96
C TYR A 71 -2.99 -11.87 -3.72
N GLY A 72 -2.74 -12.08 -5.01
CA GLY A 72 -3.60 -12.81 -5.94
C GLY A 72 -3.67 -14.31 -5.74
N ASP A 73 -2.69 -14.94 -5.09
CA ASP A 73 -2.80 -16.35 -4.70
C ASP A 73 -3.53 -16.53 -3.36
N VAL A 74 -3.72 -15.44 -2.60
CA VAL A 74 -4.39 -15.45 -1.29
C VAL A 74 -5.83 -14.97 -1.40
N TRP A 75 -6.10 -13.93 -2.18
CA TRP A 75 -7.37 -13.21 -2.20
C TRP A 75 -7.92 -13.04 -3.61
N LYS A 76 -9.18 -13.45 -3.83
CA LYS A 76 -9.85 -13.28 -5.14
C LYS A 76 -10.05 -11.81 -5.54
N TRP A 77 -10.21 -10.91 -4.57
CA TRP A 77 -10.40 -9.48 -4.81
C TRP A 77 -9.10 -8.74 -5.17
N ALA A 78 -7.94 -9.40 -5.14
CA ALA A 78 -6.66 -8.74 -5.38
C ALA A 78 -6.63 -8.01 -6.73
N GLY A 79 -6.29 -6.71 -6.69
CA GLY A 79 -6.27 -5.83 -7.86
C GLY A 79 -7.62 -5.19 -8.20
N THR A 80 -8.65 -5.42 -7.38
CA THR A 80 -9.99 -4.83 -7.55
C THR A 80 -10.31 -3.89 -6.39
N TYR A 81 -10.88 -2.73 -6.69
CA TYR A 81 -11.24 -1.77 -5.65
C TYR A 81 -12.30 -2.33 -4.71
N ARG A 82 -12.23 -1.94 -3.44
CA ARG A 82 -13.27 -2.25 -2.47
C ARG A 82 -14.57 -1.55 -2.87
N THR A 83 -15.68 -2.21 -2.61
CA THR A 83 -17.03 -1.67 -2.77
C THR A 83 -17.69 -1.35 -1.42
N THR A 84 -17.01 -1.72 -0.33
CA THR A 84 -17.47 -1.63 1.05
C THR A 84 -16.93 -0.37 1.73
N ALA A 85 -17.73 0.21 2.62
CA ALA A 85 -17.33 1.36 3.41
C ALA A 85 -16.28 0.97 4.47
N ARG A 86 -15.45 1.92 4.87
CA ARG A 86 -14.39 1.76 5.88
C ARG A 86 -14.31 2.99 6.77
N ASN A 87 -13.79 2.81 7.96
CA ASN A 87 -13.41 3.90 8.86
C ASN A 87 -12.11 4.62 8.44
N ILE A 88 -11.36 4.02 7.50
CA ILE A 88 -10.12 4.55 6.94
C ILE A 88 -10.30 4.66 5.43
N GLY A 89 -9.78 5.74 4.86
CA GLY A 89 -9.90 6.03 3.44
C GLY A 89 -11.15 6.81 3.09
N ILE A 90 -11.39 6.96 1.78
CA ILE A 90 -12.55 7.69 1.25
C ILE A 90 -13.76 6.77 1.06
N ASP A 91 -14.89 7.33 0.65
CA ASP A 91 -16.05 6.52 0.25
C ASP A 91 -15.72 5.64 -0.96
N ALA A 92 -16.15 4.38 -0.94
CA ALA A 92 -15.81 3.38 -1.97
C ALA A 92 -16.17 3.84 -3.39
N TYR A 93 -17.33 4.50 -3.56
CA TYR A 93 -17.80 4.99 -4.86
C TYR A 93 -16.92 6.09 -5.45
N ARG A 94 -16.08 6.77 -4.64
CA ARG A 94 -15.16 7.82 -5.06
C ARG A 94 -13.80 7.29 -5.51
N ILE A 95 -13.45 6.06 -5.14
CA ILE A 95 -12.12 5.46 -5.40
C ILE A 95 -11.70 5.60 -6.87
N PRO A 96 -12.52 5.22 -7.89
CA PRO A 96 -12.07 5.28 -9.26
C PRO A 96 -11.63 6.68 -9.70
N VAL A 97 -12.37 7.71 -9.29
CA VAL A 97 -12.11 9.10 -9.68
C VAL A 97 -10.89 9.66 -8.94
N GLU A 98 -10.87 9.52 -7.61
CA GLU A 98 -9.79 10.05 -6.77
C GLU A 98 -8.46 9.35 -7.05
N TYR A 99 -8.49 8.05 -7.36
CA TYR A 99 -7.31 7.28 -7.71
C TYR A 99 -6.76 7.69 -9.08
N TYR A 100 -7.63 7.87 -10.08
CA TYR A 100 -7.24 8.43 -11.37
C TYR A 100 -6.59 9.81 -11.20
N GLN A 101 -7.21 10.67 -10.40
CA GLN A 101 -6.71 12.03 -10.17
C GLN A 101 -5.37 12.03 -9.42
N ALA A 102 -5.16 11.14 -8.45
CA ALA A 102 -3.86 10.97 -7.80
C ALA A 102 -2.76 10.50 -8.74
N ILE A 103 -3.09 9.64 -9.72
CA ILE A 103 -2.14 9.19 -10.75
C ILE A 103 -1.83 10.33 -11.71
N ASP A 104 -2.84 11.08 -12.16
CA ASP A 104 -2.69 12.20 -13.09
C ASP A 104 -1.85 13.33 -12.48
N ASP A 105 -2.15 13.72 -11.25
CA ASP A 105 -1.38 14.72 -10.51
C ASP A 105 0.09 14.30 -10.34
N ALA A 106 0.36 13.03 -10.03
CA ALA A 106 1.71 12.53 -9.90
C ALA A 106 2.46 12.50 -11.24
N ASN A 107 1.77 12.18 -12.35
CA ASN A 107 2.34 12.27 -13.70
C ASN A 107 2.72 13.72 -14.01
N TYR A 108 1.82 14.66 -13.71
CA TYR A 108 2.07 16.08 -13.88
C TYR A 108 3.28 16.56 -13.07
N TRP A 109 3.37 16.18 -11.78
CA TRP A 109 4.50 16.55 -10.92
C TRP A 109 5.83 16.01 -11.45
N ALA A 110 5.84 14.77 -11.96
CA ALA A 110 7.03 14.15 -12.53
C ALA A 110 7.47 14.79 -13.85
N GLU A 111 6.52 15.12 -14.73
CA GLU A 111 6.80 15.76 -16.02
C GLU A 111 7.32 17.20 -15.86
N HIS A 112 6.80 17.94 -14.87
CA HIS A 112 7.10 19.36 -14.68
C HIS A 112 8.06 19.63 -13.53
N GLU A 113 8.63 18.58 -12.93
CA GLU A 113 9.55 18.68 -11.77
C GLU A 113 8.97 19.57 -10.66
N THR A 114 7.65 19.48 -10.41
CA THR A 114 6.94 20.38 -9.48
C THR A 114 7.46 20.25 -8.05
N PHE A 115 7.95 19.06 -7.69
CA PHE A 115 8.58 18.76 -6.41
C PHE A 115 9.86 17.94 -6.63
N PRO A 116 10.77 17.88 -5.63
CA PRO A 116 11.87 16.94 -5.65
C PRO A 116 11.39 15.49 -5.85
N PRO A 117 12.15 14.63 -6.55
CA PRO A 117 11.77 13.24 -6.82
C PRO A 117 11.28 12.43 -5.61
N ASP A 118 11.95 12.58 -4.46
CA ASP A 118 11.55 11.92 -3.22
C ASP A 118 10.16 12.37 -2.74
N GLU A 119 9.91 13.67 -2.83
CA GLU A 119 8.65 14.28 -2.43
C GLU A 119 7.51 13.87 -3.36
N ILE A 120 7.75 13.79 -4.68
CA ILE A 120 6.77 13.23 -5.63
C ILE A 120 6.39 11.81 -5.22
N ALA A 121 7.38 10.96 -4.97
CA ALA A 121 7.16 9.56 -4.62
C ALA A 121 6.43 9.38 -3.27
N VAL A 122 6.82 10.16 -2.26
CA VAL A 122 6.17 10.12 -0.94
C VAL A 122 4.76 10.69 -0.97
N ARG A 123 4.54 11.82 -1.66
CA ARG A 123 3.19 12.41 -1.84
C ARG A 123 2.25 11.44 -2.54
N PHE A 124 2.71 10.79 -3.61
CA PHE A 124 1.91 9.80 -4.32
C PHE A 124 1.58 8.59 -3.43
N SER A 125 2.59 8.04 -2.75
CA SER A 125 2.40 6.94 -1.78
C SER A 125 1.38 7.30 -0.69
N HIS A 126 1.49 8.49 -0.10
CA HIS A 126 0.56 9.02 0.90
C HIS A 126 -0.87 9.14 0.35
N ARG A 127 -1.05 9.74 -0.83
CA ARG A 127 -2.38 9.86 -1.45
C ARG A 127 -3.02 8.51 -1.70
N VAL A 128 -2.26 7.53 -2.18
CA VAL A 128 -2.78 6.18 -2.40
C VAL A 128 -3.24 5.52 -1.10
N VAL A 129 -2.46 5.62 -0.02
CA VAL A 129 -2.89 5.04 1.27
C VAL A 129 -4.07 5.80 1.87
N ALA A 130 -4.14 7.12 1.68
CA ALA A 130 -5.26 7.96 2.11
C ALA A 130 -6.55 7.68 1.32
N ILE A 131 -6.46 7.27 0.05
CA ILE A 131 -7.63 6.80 -0.73
C ILE A 131 -8.08 5.42 -0.25
N HIS A 132 -7.12 4.55 0.11
CA HIS A 132 -7.34 3.17 0.57
C HIS A 132 -8.16 2.34 -0.46
N PRO A 133 -7.65 2.15 -1.68
CA PRO A 133 -8.43 1.63 -2.81
C PRO A 133 -8.86 0.18 -2.70
N TYR A 134 -8.10 -0.69 -2.02
CA TYR A 134 -8.35 -2.13 -1.97
C TYR A 134 -8.94 -2.57 -0.61
N PRO A 135 -9.57 -3.76 -0.52
CA PRO A 135 -10.08 -4.30 0.74
C PRO A 135 -9.03 -4.39 1.86
N ASN A 136 -7.80 -4.80 1.56
CA ASN A 136 -6.67 -4.82 2.50
C ASN A 136 -5.34 -4.59 1.75
N GLY A 137 -4.24 -4.50 2.47
CA GLY A 137 -2.90 -4.43 1.90
C GLY A 137 -2.44 -3.04 1.45
N ASN A 138 -3.28 -2.02 1.57
CA ASN A 138 -3.03 -0.66 1.09
C ASN A 138 -1.75 -0.04 1.63
N GLY A 139 -1.40 -0.26 2.91
CA GLY A 139 -0.17 0.30 3.49
C GLY A 139 1.12 -0.35 2.96
N ARG A 140 1.11 -1.67 2.74
CA ARG A 140 2.26 -2.37 2.11
C ARG A 140 2.38 -1.98 0.63
N PHE A 141 1.24 -1.89 -0.04
CA PHE A 141 1.15 -1.47 -1.44
C PHE A 141 1.63 -0.04 -1.66
N SER A 142 1.18 0.92 -0.85
CA SER A 142 1.57 2.33 -0.97
C SER A 142 3.06 2.55 -0.79
N ARG A 143 3.70 1.88 0.18
CA ARG A 143 5.16 1.95 0.36
C ARG A 143 5.91 1.36 -0.83
N MET A 144 5.45 0.21 -1.34
CA MET A 144 6.05 -0.42 -2.51
C MET A 144 5.98 0.50 -3.74
N ILE A 145 4.83 1.11 -4.04
CA ILE A 145 4.74 2.03 -5.19
C ILE A 145 5.59 3.29 -4.99
N GLY A 146 5.73 3.78 -3.74
CA GLY A 146 6.65 4.87 -3.41
C GLY A 146 8.09 4.50 -3.74
N ASP A 147 8.54 3.31 -3.35
CA ASP A 147 9.89 2.81 -3.70
C ASP A 147 10.09 2.70 -5.20
N LEU A 148 9.10 2.16 -5.90
CA LEU A 148 9.18 1.95 -7.34
C LEU A 148 9.23 3.28 -8.09
N LEU A 149 8.44 4.26 -7.66
CA LEU A 149 8.40 5.59 -8.25
C LEU A 149 9.69 6.36 -7.96
N ALA A 150 10.22 6.29 -6.74
CA ALA A 150 11.54 6.87 -6.42
C ALA A 150 12.62 6.32 -7.36
N VAL A 151 12.66 5.00 -7.57
CA VAL A 151 13.61 4.36 -8.50
C VAL A 151 13.38 4.79 -9.95
N GLU A 152 12.13 4.93 -10.37
CA GLU A 152 11.79 5.42 -11.73
C GLU A 152 12.24 6.87 -11.94
N LEU A 153 12.20 7.69 -10.88
CA LEU A 153 12.67 9.08 -10.86
C LEU A 153 14.17 9.22 -10.52
N GLY A 154 14.94 8.13 -10.57
CA GLY A 154 16.40 8.14 -10.42
C GLY A 154 16.92 8.19 -8.98
N GLN A 155 16.07 7.92 -7.99
CA GLN A 155 16.42 7.89 -6.57
C GLN A 155 16.61 6.46 -6.05
N PRO A 156 17.38 6.24 -4.97
CA PRO A 156 17.41 4.95 -4.31
C PRO A 156 16.04 4.63 -3.67
N ARG A 157 15.79 3.33 -3.43
CA ARG A 157 14.61 2.87 -2.68
C ARG A 157 14.57 3.51 -1.28
N PHE A 158 13.37 3.73 -0.75
CA PHE A 158 13.20 4.16 0.62
C PHE A 158 13.47 2.99 1.58
N THR A 159 13.73 3.35 2.82
CA THR A 159 13.95 2.39 3.92
C THR A 159 12.68 2.26 4.75
N TRP A 160 11.80 3.26 4.78
CA TRP A 160 10.54 3.23 5.53
C TRP A 160 10.70 2.85 7.00
N GLY A 161 11.76 3.32 7.65
CA GLY A 161 12.07 2.96 9.04
C GLY A 161 12.59 1.53 9.24
N GLN A 162 12.89 0.78 8.18
CA GLN A 162 13.45 -0.58 8.30
C GLN A 162 14.84 -0.62 8.94
N ILE A 163 15.52 0.52 9.10
CA ILE A 163 16.79 0.59 9.83
C ILE A 163 16.55 0.42 11.35
N ASN A 164 15.36 0.75 11.86
CA ASN A 164 14.95 0.53 13.25
C ASN A 164 14.22 -0.82 13.43
N LEU A 165 14.98 -1.93 13.42
CA LEU A 165 14.46 -3.30 13.60
C LEU A 165 14.18 -3.69 15.06
N VAL A 166 14.38 -2.77 16.01
CA VAL A 166 14.35 -3.06 17.45
C VAL A 166 12.92 -3.20 17.99
N ASP A 167 11.98 -2.41 17.47
CA ASP A 167 10.57 -2.45 17.87
C ASP A 167 9.63 -2.13 16.68
N PRO A 168 9.07 -3.17 16.02
CA PRO A 168 8.10 -2.99 14.93
C PRO A 168 6.85 -2.17 15.31
N SER A 169 6.43 -2.21 16.59
CA SER A 169 5.29 -1.43 17.08
C SER A 169 5.62 0.06 17.12
N ALA A 170 6.81 0.42 17.59
CA ALA A 170 7.29 1.80 17.63
C ALA A 170 7.43 2.38 16.22
N THR A 171 8.13 1.67 15.31
CA THR A 171 8.31 2.09 13.91
C THR A 171 6.97 2.31 13.21
N ARG A 172 5.97 1.46 13.49
CA ARG A 172 4.61 1.64 12.96
C ARG A 172 3.92 2.89 13.51
N LYS A 173 4.04 3.17 14.81
CA LYS A 173 3.46 4.39 15.43
C LYS A 173 4.06 5.65 14.84
N GLU A 174 5.37 5.67 14.61
CA GLU A 174 6.07 6.78 13.95
C GLU A 174 5.58 6.98 12.52
N TYR A 175 5.45 5.90 11.74
CA TYR A 175 4.88 5.97 10.39
C TYR A 175 3.48 6.58 10.38
N ILE A 176 2.60 6.13 11.27
CA ILE A 176 1.22 6.63 11.35
C ILE A 176 1.17 8.09 11.81
N ALA A 177 2.04 8.48 12.75
CA ALA A 177 2.16 9.88 13.14
C ALA A 177 2.58 10.74 11.96
N ALA A 178 3.55 10.28 11.16
CA ALA A 178 3.99 10.98 9.96
C ALA A 178 2.89 11.07 8.89
N LEU A 179 2.10 10.01 8.67
CA LEU A 179 0.94 10.05 7.77
C LEU A 179 -0.09 11.10 8.21
N LYS A 180 -0.41 11.16 9.52
CA LYS A 180 -1.36 12.15 10.06
C LYS A 180 -0.92 13.59 9.87
N VAL A 181 0.38 13.86 9.91
CA VAL A 181 0.91 15.20 9.63
C VAL A 181 0.84 15.49 8.12
N ALA A 182 1.12 14.48 7.28
CA ALA A 182 0.96 14.58 5.83
C ALA A 182 -0.51 14.79 5.39
N ASP A 183 -1.49 14.29 6.14
CA ASP A 183 -2.93 14.58 5.91
C ASP A 183 -3.23 16.09 6.00
N ALA A 184 -2.46 16.86 6.78
CA ALA A 184 -2.56 18.31 6.87
C ALA A 184 -1.71 19.05 5.81
N GLY A 185 -1.06 18.33 4.90
CA GLY A 185 -0.23 18.87 3.83
C GLY A 185 1.25 19.04 4.18
N ASP A 186 1.68 18.69 5.40
CA ASP A 186 3.09 18.71 5.80
C ASP A 186 3.72 17.32 5.63
N TYR A 187 4.49 17.17 4.54
CA TYR A 187 5.15 15.92 4.18
C TYR A 187 6.54 15.75 4.81
N GLY A 188 7.05 16.77 5.51
CA GLY A 188 8.41 16.75 6.07
C GLY A 188 8.69 15.53 6.96
N PRO A 189 7.83 15.23 7.95
CA PRO A 189 7.99 14.05 8.79
C PRO A 189 7.93 12.73 8.01
N LEU A 190 7.05 12.64 7.01
CA LEU A 190 6.90 11.41 6.22
C LEU A 190 8.09 11.19 5.28
N LEU A 191 8.66 12.25 4.71
CA LEU A 191 9.90 12.21 3.95
C LEU A 191 11.07 11.74 4.79
N ALA A 192 11.23 12.30 6.00
CA ALA A 192 12.26 11.90 6.93
C ALA A 192 12.12 10.41 7.32
N PHE A 193 10.90 9.96 7.62
CA PHE A 193 10.62 8.56 7.91
C PHE A 193 10.89 7.63 6.71
N ALA A 194 10.55 8.05 5.49
CA ALA A 194 10.81 7.25 4.30
C ALA A 194 12.33 7.03 4.08
N ARG A 195 13.17 7.99 4.49
CA ARG A 195 14.63 7.93 4.33
C ARG A 195 15.41 7.48 5.57
N SER A 196 14.74 7.15 6.68
CA SER A 196 15.36 6.83 7.98
C SER A 196 15.98 5.45 8.08
#